data_AF-A0A6N8IRW2-F1
#
_entry.id   AF-A0A6N8IRW2-F1
#
_cell.length_a   1.000
_cell.length_b   1.000
_cell.length_c   1.000
_cell.angle_alpha   90.00
_cell.angle_beta   90.00
_cell.angle_gamma   90.00
#
_symmetry.space_group_name_H-M   'P 1'
#
loop_
_entity.id
_entity.type
_entity.pdbx_description
1 polymer ?
#
loop_
_entity_poly.entity_id
_entity_poly.type
_entity_poly.pdbx_seq_one_letter_code
_entity_poly.pdbx_strand_id
1 'polypeptide(L)'
;MSKSVHPDDVLQALLKKSARSQKEANLRKLHEVCAAQYAGSRDFSLPAIGRLWQAAGGIKARALYNAPSEDYRTLIQAWADFSGPADVPPTQVKEGRRYSFLARIEDPAVRALVQGVVIERDKLEGEVNLLKSLTTLTINRAPALAATPPANAPALLPATPSANLTESERAALERSISPDFLDGEGWVEMKSGAVTKENGRTIFDPGFTKAIRKVLDAARPRD
;
A
#
# COMPACT_ATOMS: atom_id res chain seq x y z
N MET A 1 27.73 -17.63 20.10
CA MET A 1 28.61 -17.66 21.28
C MET A 1 29.45 -16.40 21.27
N SER A 2 28.86 -15.28 21.70
CA SER A 2 29.54 -13.98 21.73
C SER A 2 30.57 -14.02 22.85
N LYS A 3 31.85 -13.80 22.52
CA LYS A 3 32.91 -13.70 23.53
C LYS A 3 32.52 -12.61 24.53
N SER A 4 32.41 -12.99 25.80
CA SER A 4 32.24 -12.08 26.93
C SER A 4 33.52 -11.25 27.09
N VAL A 5 33.68 -10.21 26.27
CA VAL A 5 34.74 -9.21 26.44
C VAL A 5 34.29 -8.30 27.59
N HIS A 6 35.14 -8.13 28.59
CA HIS A 6 34.80 -7.27 29.73
C HIS A 6 34.75 -5.80 29.27
N PRO A 7 33.75 -5.01 29.69
CA PRO A 7 33.65 -3.59 29.31
C PRO A 7 34.89 -2.76 29.66
N ASP A 8 35.62 -3.12 30.71
CA ASP A 8 36.88 -2.46 31.09
C ASP A 8 37.97 -2.61 30.02
N ASP A 9 38.06 -3.78 29.38
CA ASP A 9 39.06 -4.04 28.32
C ASP A 9 38.76 -3.19 27.09
N VAL A 10 37.47 -3.01 26.80
CA VAL A 10 37.00 -2.13 25.72
C VAL A 10 37.32 -0.67 26.05
N LEU A 11 37.11 -0.22 27.28
CA LEU A 11 37.49 1.12 27.72
C LEU A 11 39.00 1.35 27.51
N GLN A 12 39.85 0.41 27.94
CA GLN A 12 41.30 0.53 27.79
C GLN A 12 41.74 0.60 26.31
N ALA A 13 41.12 -0.19 25.44
CA ALA A 13 41.37 -0.12 24.00
C ALA A 13 40.96 1.23 23.40
N LEU A 14 39.81 1.78 23.81
CA LEU A 14 39.32 3.08 23.34
C LEU A 14 40.16 4.25 23.85
N LEU A 15 40.67 4.17 25.08
CA LEU A 15 41.60 5.15 25.64
C LEU A 15 42.93 5.16 24.88
N LYS A 16 43.49 3.99 24.54
CA LYS A 16 44.71 3.88 23.72
C LYS A 16 44.55 4.45 22.30
N LYS A 17 43.34 4.34 21.72
CA LYS A 17 43.00 4.85 20.39
C LYS A 17 42.75 6.37 20.39
N SER A 18 42.34 6.94 21.52
CA SER A 18 42.01 8.36 21.63
C SER A 18 43.25 9.21 21.90
N ALA A 19 43.49 10.23 21.08
CA ALA A 19 44.53 11.24 21.32
C ALA A 19 44.00 12.52 21.99
N ARG A 20 42.69 12.61 22.25
CA ARG A 20 42.02 13.83 22.75
C ARG A 20 41.63 13.68 24.22
N SER A 21 42.23 14.50 25.09
CA SER A 21 41.95 14.54 26.53
C SER A 21 40.45 14.66 26.88
N GLN A 22 39.70 15.52 26.16
CA GLN A 22 38.27 15.69 26.39
C GLN A 22 37.46 14.40 26.10
N LYS A 23 37.88 13.62 25.10
CA LYS A 23 37.21 12.38 24.71
C LYS A 23 37.47 11.27 25.73
N GLU A 24 38.69 11.21 26.28
CA GLU A 24 39.03 10.29 27.36
C GLU A 24 38.24 10.57 28.63
N ALA A 25 38.13 11.84 29.03
CA ALA A 25 37.32 12.25 30.18
C ALA A 25 35.85 11.85 30.00
N ASN A 26 35.31 12.02 28.80
CA ASN A 26 33.95 11.63 28.46
C ASN A 26 33.75 10.10 28.45
N LEU A 27 34.73 9.34 27.95
CA LEU A 27 34.70 7.87 27.96
C LEU A 27 34.70 7.32 29.39
N ARG A 28 35.53 7.87 30.29
CA ARG A 28 35.54 7.48 31.70
C ARG A 28 34.21 7.78 32.40
N LYS A 29 33.65 8.97 32.18
CA LYS A 29 32.32 9.32 32.72
C LYS A 29 31.22 8.40 32.19
N LEU A 30 31.23 8.10 30.89
CA LEU A 30 30.27 7.18 30.30
C LEU A 30 30.41 5.77 30.89
N HIS A 31 31.64 5.33 31.12
CA HIS A 31 31.92 4.06 31.78
C HIS A 31 31.34 3.99 33.19
N GLU A 32 31.53 5.04 34.01
CA GLU A 32 30.95 5.14 35.34
C GLU A 32 29.41 5.10 35.31
N VAL A 33 28.79 5.80 34.37
CA VAL A 33 27.34 5.79 34.17
C VAL A 33 26.84 4.39 33.79
N CYS A 34 27.54 3.70 32.88
CA CYS A 34 27.18 2.33 32.50
C CYS A 34 27.37 1.33 33.66
N ALA A 35 28.43 1.48 34.46
CA ALA A 35 28.66 0.64 35.64
C ALA A 35 27.58 0.85 36.71
N ALA A 36 27.18 2.11 36.95
CA ALA A 36 26.07 2.43 37.85
C ALA A 36 24.74 1.88 37.32
N GLN A 37 24.50 1.95 36.01
CA GLN A 37 23.33 1.35 35.39
C GLN A 37 23.33 -0.17 35.59
N TYR A 38 24.45 -0.86 35.35
CA TYR A 38 24.57 -2.32 35.51
C TYR A 38 24.16 -2.81 36.90
N ALA A 39 24.48 -2.05 37.95
CA ALA A 39 24.12 -2.38 39.32
C ALA A 39 22.60 -2.29 39.60
N GLY A 40 21.85 -1.49 38.82
CA GLY A 40 20.42 -1.26 39.03
C GLY A 40 19.50 -1.85 37.96
N SER A 41 19.88 -1.80 36.69
CA SER A 41 19.06 -2.21 35.54
C SER A 41 19.93 -2.71 34.38
N ARG A 42 19.38 -3.64 33.59
CA ARG A 42 20.04 -4.18 32.39
C ARG A 42 19.64 -3.48 31.09
N ASP A 43 18.96 -2.32 31.18
CA ASP A 43 18.63 -1.51 30.01
C ASP A 43 19.82 -0.64 29.59
N PHE A 44 20.55 -1.13 28.59
CA PHE A 44 21.66 -0.42 27.94
C PHE A 44 21.27 0.17 26.58
N SER A 45 19.97 0.44 26.35
CA SER A 45 19.55 1.12 25.13
C SER A 45 20.15 2.53 25.03
N LEU A 46 20.54 2.93 23.81
CA LEU A 46 21.06 4.28 23.53
C LEU A 46 20.19 5.43 24.11
N PRO A 47 18.84 5.41 24.04
CA PRO A 47 18.02 6.45 24.66
C PRO A 47 18.01 6.40 26.20
N ALA A 48 18.15 5.24 26.84
CA ALA A 48 18.24 5.15 28.29
C ALA A 48 19.58 5.70 28.78
N ILE A 49 20.69 5.16 28.27
CA ILE A 49 22.04 5.59 28.64
C ILE A 49 22.29 7.05 28.25
N GLY A 50 21.79 7.50 27.10
CA GLY A 50 21.91 8.89 26.69
C GLY A 50 21.25 9.87 27.66
N ARG A 51 20.10 9.52 28.25
CA ARG A 51 19.44 10.34 29.28
C ARG A 51 20.25 10.37 30.58
N LEU A 52 20.71 9.22 31.04
CA LEU A 52 21.53 9.11 32.25
C LEU A 52 22.85 9.86 32.13
N TRP A 53 23.52 9.71 30.99
CA TRP A 53 24.79 10.37 30.74
C TRP A 53 24.64 11.89 30.64
N GLN A 54 23.56 12.37 30.00
CA GLN A 54 23.25 13.79 29.97
C GLN A 54 22.92 14.34 31.37
N ALA A 55 22.21 13.58 32.21
CA ALA A 55 21.94 13.94 33.61
C ALA A 55 23.23 14.00 34.45
N ALA A 56 24.21 13.15 34.16
CA ALA A 56 25.53 13.14 34.78
C ALA A 56 26.49 14.24 34.23
N GLY A 57 25.98 15.20 33.44
CA GLY A 57 26.79 16.29 32.87
C GLY A 57 27.67 15.86 31.69
N GLY A 58 27.33 14.76 31.02
CA GLY A 58 27.91 14.34 29.75
C GLY A 58 27.39 15.15 28.56
N ILE A 59 27.68 14.67 27.35
CA ILE A 59 27.17 15.31 26.13
C ILE A 59 25.66 15.06 25.99
N LYS A 60 25.00 15.87 25.15
CA LYS A 60 23.57 15.71 24.86
C LYS A 60 23.26 14.33 24.29
N ALA A 61 22.18 13.68 24.72
CA ALA A 61 21.78 12.35 24.26
C ALA A 61 21.68 12.25 22.73
N ARG A 62 21.23 13.31 22.06
CA ARG A 62 21.12 13.38 20.60
C ARG A 62 22.49 13.29 19.88
N ALA A 63 23.57 13.71 20.53
CA ALA A 63 24.91 13.64 19.95
C ALA A 63 25.44 12.21 19.83
N LEU A 64 24.89 11.25 20.59
CA LEU A 64 25.25 9.83 20.47
C LEU A 64 24.96 9.27 19.07
N TYR A 65 23.95 9.79 18.37
CA TYR A 65 23.57 9.33 17.02
C TYR A 65 24.48 9.87 15.91
N ASN A 66 25.37 10.82 16.21
CA ASN A 66 26.29 11.40 15.23
C ASN A 66 27.52 10.49 15.00
N ALA A 67 28.04 10.44 13.77
CA ALA A 67 29.24 9.68 13.40
C ALA A 67 30.46 9.81 14.35
N PRO A 68 30.85 11.01 14.83
CA PRO A 68 32.01 11.14 15.74
C PRO A 68 31.82 10.47 17.11
N SER A 69 30.61 10.03 17.45
CA SER A 69 30.28 9.38 18.73
C SER A 69 30.36 7.85 18.67
N GLU A 70 30.92 7.27 17.60
CA GLU A 70 31.03 5.81 17.40
C GLU A 70 31.69 5.11 18.61
N ASP A 71 32.84 5.60 19.08
CA ASP A 71 33.56 4.99 20.20
C ASP A 71 32.70 4.93 21.50
N TYR A 72 31.82 5.92 21.72
CA TYR A 72 30.88 5.88 22.85
C TYR A 72 29.82 4.80 22.66
N ARG A 73 29.31 4.61 21.44
CA ARG A 73 28.33 3.54 21.14
C ARG A 73 28.96 2.17 21.30
N THR A 74 30.22 2.00 20.87
CA THR A 74 30.97 0.75 21.05
C THR A 74 31.09 0.39 22.52
N LEU A 75 31.37 1.37 23.39
CA LEU A 75 31.42 1.14 24.83
C LEU A 75 30.05 0.75 25.41
N ILE A 76 28.98 1.43 24.99
CA ILE A 76 27.61 1.10 25.43
C ILE A 76 27.20 -0.30 24.97
N GLN A 77 27.55 -0.68 23.74
CA GLN A 77 27.26 -2.01 23.20
C GLN A 77 28.02 -3.09 23.96
N ALA A 78 29.29 -2.86 24.31
CA ALA A 78 30.06 -3.80 25.12
C ALA A 78 29.41 -4.05 26.50
N TRP A 79 28.88 -2.99 27.13
CA TRP A 79 28.09 -3.13 28.36
C TRP A 79 26.78 -3.88 28.14
N ALA A 80 26.08 -3.64 27.03
CA ALA A 80 24.86 -4.38 26.68
C ALA A 80 25.15 -5.88 26.48
N ASP A 81 26.21 -6.21 25.74
CA ASP A 81 26.63 -7.59 25.47
C ASP A 81 27.08 -8.32 26.73
N PHE A 82 27.78 -7.61 27.64
CA PHE A 82 28.20 -8.14 28.93
C PHE A 82 27.02 -8.37 29.89
N SER A 83 25.97 -7.55 29.80
CA SER A 83 24.82 -7.60 30.70
C SER A 83 23.78 -8.67 30.35
N GLY A 84 23.95 -9.34 29.21
CA GLY A 84 23.03 -10.35 28.70
C GLY A 84 21.81 -9.74 28.00
N PRO A 85 20.83 -10.58 27.58
CA PRO A 85 19.63 -10.09 26.93
C PRO A 85 18.94 -9.10 27.86
N ALA A 86 18.79 -7.86 27.39
CA ALA A 86 18.05 -6.84 28.12
C ALA A 86 16.67 -7.38 28.50
N ASP A 87 16.23 -7.10 29.72
CA ASP A 87 14.81 -7.01 30.03
C ASP A 87 14.28 -5.87 29.17
N VAL A 88 13.99 -6.15 27.89
CA VAL A 88 13.34 -5.18 27.02
C VAL A 88 11.92 -5.09 27.56
N PRO A 89 11.53 -4.00 28.24
CA PRO A 89 10.12 -3.83 28.57
C PRO A 89 9.36 -3.91 27.25
N PRO A 90 8.25 -4.66 27.19
CA PRO A 90 7.52 -4.88 25.95
C PRO A 90 7.32 -3.52 25.28
N THR A 91 7.87 -3.37 24.07
CA THR A 91 7.74 -2.17 23.26
C THR A 91 6.29 -1.74 23.35
N GLN A 92 6.03 -0.66 24.09
CA GLN A 92 4.70 -0.09 24.10
C GLN A 92 4.50 0.43 22.69
N VAL A 93 3.84 -0.39 21.88
CA VAL A 93 3.37 -0.01 20.56
C VAL A 93 2.53 1.21 20.85
N LYS A 94 3.04 2.38 20.47
CA LYS A 94 2.29 3.62 20.62
C LYS A 94 1.04 3.41 19.79
N GLU A 95 -0.06 3.02 20.44
CA GLU A 95 -1.35 2.88 19.81
C GLU A 95 -1.58 4.22 19.11
N GLY A 96 -1.52 4.17 17.77
CA GLY A 96 -1.60 5.38 16.97
C GLY A 96 -2.82 6.17 17.40
N ARG A 97 -2.78 7.49 17.29
CA ARG A 97 -3.87 8.40 17.68
C ARG A 97 -5.28 7.89 17.24
N ARG A 98 -5.34 7.13 16.14
CA ARG A 98 -6.49 6.38 15.60
C ARG A 98 -7.20 5.44 16.61
N TYR A 99 -6.49 4.84 17.57
CA TYR A 99 -7.04 3.88 18.54
C TYR A 99 -7.11 4.41 19.98
N SER A 100 -6.90 5.71 20.17
CA SER A 100 -6.97 6.36 21.49
C SER A 100 -8.32 6.21 22.21
N PHE A 101 -9.39 5.87 21.50
CA PHE A 101 -10.70 5.58 22.10
C PHE A 101 -10.72 4.26 22.89
N LEU A 102 -9.83 3.31 22.59
CA LEU A 102 -9.74 2.04 23.31
C LEU A 102 -9.29 2.27 24.76
N ALA A 103 -8.46 3.28 25.00
CA ALA A 103 -8.04 3.67 26.34
C ALA A 103 -9.17 4.28 27.20
N ARG A 104 -10.30 4.67 26.60
CA ARG A 104 -11.48 5.18 27.31
C ARG A 104 -12.40 4.06 27.80
N ILE A 105 -12.16 2.81 27.40
CA ILE A 105 -12.94 1.65 27.82
C ILE A 105 -12.38 1.16 29.16
N GLU A 106 -13.10 1.39 30.25
CA GLU A 106 -12.63 1.05 31.60
C GLU A 106 -12.45 -0.47 31.78
N ASP A 107 -13.44 -1.27 31.37
CA ASP A 107 -13.40 -2.73 31.48
C ASP A 107 -12.32 -3.34 30.57
N PRO A 108 -11.29 -4.01 31.12
CA PRO A 108 -10.23 -4.65 30.35
C PRO A 108 -10.73 -5.76 29.41
N ALA A 109 -11.76 -6.51 29.79
CA ALA A 109 -12.30 -7.59 28.97
C ALA A 109 -13.01 -7.03 27.72
N VAL A 110 -13.83 -6.01 27.91
CA VAL A 110 -14.49 -5.30 26.79
C VAL A 110 -13.46 -4.63 25.89
N ARG A 111 -12.42 -4.02 26.47
CA ARG A 111 -11.34 -3.40 25.70
C ARG A 111 -10.62 -4.39 24.80
N ALA A 112 -10.33 -5.59 25.30
CA ALA A 112 -9.69 -6.66 24.53
C ALA A 112 -10.57 -7.13 23.37
N LEU A 113 -11.88 -7.28 23.59
CA LEU A 113 -12.82 -7.64 22.53
C LEU A 113 -12.86 -6.59 21.41
N VAL A 114 -12.95 -5.30 21.78
CA VAL A 114 -12.95 -4.20 20.79
C VAL A 114 -11.61 -4.09 20.07
N GLN A 115 -10.48 -4.30 20.76
CA GLN A 115 -9.16 -4.42 20.13
C GLN A 115 -9.14 -5.54 19.08
N GLY A 116 -9.69 -6.72 19.39
CA GLY A 116 -9.82 -7.83 18.45
C GLY A 116 -10.59 -7.44 17.20
N VAL A 117 -11.77 -6.83 17.37
CA VAL A 117 -12.61 -6.36 16.24
C VAL A 117 -11.88 -5.32 15.38
N VAL A 118 -11.14 -4.40 16.00
CA VAL A 118 -10.36 -3.38 15.29
C VAL A 118 -9.28 -4.02 14.42
N ILE A 119 -8.57 -5.02 14.95
CA ILE A 119 -7.51 -5.74 14.23
C ILE A 119 -8.11 -6.48 13.03
N GLU A 120 -9.24 -7.18 13.21
CA GLU A 120 -9.92 -7.88 12.12
C GLU A 120 -10.39 -6.92 11.03
N ARG A 121 -10.99 -5.78 11.40
CA ARG A 121 -11.39 -4.75 10.45
C ARG A 121 -10.20 -4.25 9.64
N ASP A 122 -9.08 -3.92 10.29
CA ASP A 122 -7.90 -3.41 9.59
C ASP A 122 -7.32 -4.42 8.61
N LYS A 123 -7.35 -5.70 8.98
CA LYS A 123 -6.98 -6.79 8.08
C LYS A 123 -7.89 -6.84 6.85
N LEU A 124 -9.21 -6.79 7.04
CA LEU A 124 -10.18 -6.80 5.95
C LEU A 124 -10.06 -5.53 5.06
N GLU A 125 -9.87 -4.35 5.65
CA GLU A 125 -9.61 -3.12 4.90
C GLU A 125 -8.33 -3.24 4.05
N GLY A 126 -7.29 -3.86 4.60
CA GLY A 126 -6.04 -4.16 3.89
C GLY A 126 -6.24 -5.09 2.70
N GLU A 127 -6.95 -6.20 2.90
CA GLU A 127 -7.28 -7.16 1.84
C GLU A 127 -8.14 -6.51 0.74
N VAL A 128 -9.15 -5.73 1.11
CA VAL A 128 -10.00 -4.99 0.16
C VAL A 128 -9.20 -3.97 -0.63
N ASN A 129 -8.31 -3.22 0.02
CA ASN A 129 -7.46 -2.24 -0.67
C ASN A 129 -6.48 -2.91 -1.62
N LEU A 130 -5.92 -4.06 -1.23
CA LEU A 130 -5.07 -4.87 -2.11
C LEU A 130 -5.86 -5.33 -3.34
N LEU A 131 -7.05 -5.91 -3.16
CA LEU A 131 -7.91 -6.36 -4.26
C LEU A 131 -8.31 -5.19 -5.18
N LYS A 132 -8.68 -4.03 -4.63
CA LYS A 132 -8.97 -2.83 -5.41
C LYS A 132 -7.78 -2.35 -6.23
N SER A 133 -6.58 -2.41 -5.65
CA SER A 133 -5.34 -2.04 -6.35
C SER A 133 -5.02 -2.99 -7.50
N LEU A 134 -5.29 -4.28 -7.34
CA LEU A 134 -5.11 -5.29 -8.39
C LEU A 134 -6.16 -5.16 -9.51
N THR A 135 -7.40 -4.80 -9.15
CA THR A 135 -8.53 -4.72 -10.09
C THR A 135 -8.54 -3.43 -10.90
N THR A 136 -7.87 -2.38 -10.40
CA THR A 136 -7.70 -1.12 -11.15
C THR A 136 -6.58 -1.27 -12.17
N LEU A 137 -6.80 -2.13 -13.17
CA LEU A 137 -6.00 -2.15 -14.39
C LEU A 137 -6.28 -0.86 -15.16
N THR A 138 -5.46 0.16 -14.95
CA THR A 138 -5.47 1.36 -15.78
C THR A 138 -4.98 1.00 -17.19
N ILE A 139 -5.90 0.51 -18.03
CA ILE A 139 -5.63 0.33 -19.46
C ILE A 139 -5.54 1.72 -20.05
N ASN A 140 -4.32 2.19 -20.31
CA ASN A 140 -4.06 3.41 -21.06
C ASN A 140 -4.62 3.22 -22.48
N ARG A 141 -5.87 3.61 -22.70
CA ARG A 141 -6.55 3.65 -24.01
C ARG A 141 -6.16 4.90 -24.80
N ALA A 142 -4.93 5.38 -24.67
CA ALA A 142 -4.42 6.33 -25.64
C ALA A 142 -4.44 5.62 -27.00
N PRO A 143 -5.04 6.19 -28.05
CA PRO A 143 -4.86 5.65 -29.39
C PRO A 143 -3.37 5.74 -29.65
N ALA A 144 -2.69 4.61 -29.79
CA ALA A 144 -1.34 4.58 -30.31
C ALA A 144 -1.42 5.25 -31.69
N LEU A 145 -1.03 6.52 -31.75
CA LEU A 145 -0.85 7.24 -33.00
C LEU A 145 -0.01 6.33 -33.88
N ALA A 146 -0.62 5.95 -35.00
CA ALA A 146 -0.12 5.04 -35.99
C ALA A 146 1.40 5.16 -36.15
N ALA A 147 2.14 4.21 -35.57
CA ALA A 147 3.47 3.92 -36.06
C ALA A 147 3.27 3.37 -37.48
N THR A 148 3.67 4.14 -38.48
CA THR A 148 3.76 3.70 -39.88
C THR A 148 4.48 2.35 -39.92
N PRO A 149 3.84 1.26 -40.40
CA PRO A 149 4.53 0.00 -40.53
C PRO A 149 5.59 0.10 -41.64
N PRO A 150 6.79 -0.49 -41.45
CA PRO A 150 7.73 -0.66 -42.55
C PRO A 150 7.12 -1.61 -43.60
N ALA A 151 7.31 -1.25 -44.87
CA ALA A 151 6.60 -1.76 -46.05
C ALA A 151 6.85 -3.23 -46.44
N ASN A 152 7.15 -4.15 -45.52
CA ASN A 152 7.45 -5.54 -45.87
C ASN A 152 7.23 -6.58 -44.75
N ALA A 153 6.05 -6.55 -44.12
CA ALA A 153 5.57 -7.67 -43.31
C ALA A 153 4.18 -8.09 -43.80
N PRO A 154 3.87 -9.40 -43.92
CA PRO A 154 2.54 -9.85 -44.27
C PRO A 154 1.58 -9.29 -43.21
N ALA A 155 0.66 -8.44 -43.65
CA ALA A 155 -0.32 -7.80 -42.81
C ALA A 155 -1.27 -8.85 -42.24
N LEU A 156 -0.92 -9.44 -41.10
CA LEU A 156 -1.90 -9.89 -40.13
C LEU A 156 -2.50 -8.62 -39.54
N LEU A 157 -3.45 -8.03 -40.27
CA LEU A 157 -4.38 -7.07 -39.70
C LEU A 157 -4.92 -7.73 -38.41
N PRO A 158 -4.76 -7.12 -37.22
CA PRO A 158 -5.67 -7.45 -36.16
C PRO A 158 -7.02 -7.00 -36.70
N ALA A 159 -7.85 -7.96 -37.09
CA ALA A 159 -9.25 -7.71 -37.34
C ALA A 159 -9.70 -6.83 -36.18
N THR A 160 -10.16 -5.61 -36.49
CA THR A 160 -11.10 -4.91 -35.62
C THR A 160 -12.05 -5.97 -35.09
N PRO A 161 -12.42 -6.00 -33.80
CA PRO A 161 -13.49 -6.88 -33.39
C PRO A 161 -14.73 -6.42 -34.15
N SER A 162 -14.93 -7.00 -35.34
CA SER A 162 -16.20 -7.07 -36.01
C SER A 162 -17.08 -7.60 -34.92
N ALA A 163 -18.06 -6.79 -34.51
CA ALA A 163 -19.05 -7.21 -33.55
C ALA A 163 -19.76 -8.42 -34.17
N ASN A 164 -19.19 -9.60 -33.95
CA ASN A 164 -19.74 -10.87 -34.35
C ASN A 164 -20.91 -11.06 -33.40
N LEU A 165 -22.05 -10.51 -33.80
CA LEU A 165 -23.32 -10.72 -33.11
C LEU A 165 -23.51 -12.23 -32.98
N THR A 166 -23.78 -12.68 -31.77
CA THR A 166 -24.26 -14.05 -31.57
C THR A 166 -25.58 -14.25 -32.32
N GLU A 167 -25.90 -15.49 -32.68
CA GLU A 167 -27.15 -15.80 -33.38
C GLU A 167 -28.39 -15.28 -32.63
N SER A 168 -28.36 -15.35 -31.29
CA SER A 168 -29.39 -14.78 -30.42
C SER A 168 -29.50 -13.26 -30.50
N GLU A 169 -28.38 -12.53 -30.57
CA GLU A 169 -28.38 -11.07 -30.69
C GLU A 169 -28.85 -10.62 -32.07
N ARG A 170 -28.46 -11.34 -33.13
CA ARG A 170 -28.96 -11.12 -34.49
C ARG A 170 -30.47 -11.31 -34.55
N ALA A 171 -30.98 -12.44 -34.05
CA ALA A 171 -32.42 -12.73 -34.04
C ALA A 171 -33.23 -11.70 -33.25
N ALA A 172 -32.69 -11.20 -32.12
CA ALA A 172 -33.34 -10.15 -31.34
C ALA A 172 -33.41 -8.81 -32.10
N LEU A 173 -32.32 -8.44 -32.78
CA LEU A 173 -32.28 -7.22 -33.59
C LEU A 173 -33.17 -7.32 -34.83
N GLU A 174 -33.20 -8.45 -35.53
CA GLU A 174 -34.09 -8.70 -36.66
C GLU A 174 -35.57 -8.64 -36.24
N ARG A 175 -35.91 -9.22 -35.08
CA ARG A 175 -37.27 -9.14 -34.53
C ARG A 175 -37.68 -7.71 -34.19
N SER A 176 -36.76 -6.87 -33.71
CA SER A 176 -37.05 -5.48 -33.33
C SER A 176 -37.41 -4.55 -34.51
N ILE A 177 -37.06 -4.95 -35.74
CA ILE A 177 -37.38 -4.22 -36.98
C ILE A 177 -38.36 -4.98 -37.88
N SER A 178 -38.88 -6.14 -37.44
CA SER A 178 -39.79 -6.96 -38.24
C SER A 178 -41.16 -6.28 -38.36
N PRO A 179 -41.74 -6.15 -39.57
CA PRO A 179 -43.06 -5.55 -39.76
C PRO A 179 -44.13 -6.31 -38.97
N ASP A 180 -44.06 -7.64 -38.90
CA ASP A 180 -45.03 -8.45 -38.15
C ASP A 180 -45.02 -8.15 -36.65
N PHE A 181 -43.86 -7.83 -36.09
CA PHE A 181 -43.72 -7.45 -34.67
C PHE A 181 -44.21 -6.03 -34.42
N LEU A 182 -43.89 -5.11 -35.33
CA LEU A 182 -44.35 -3.72 -35.26
C LEU A 182 -45.88 -3.64 -35.40
N ASP A 183 -46.46 -4.37 -36.35
CA ASP A 183 -47.90 -4.41 -36.58
C ASP A 183 -48.66 -5.04 -35.41
N GLY A 184 -48.09 -6.10 -34.78
CA GLY A 184 -48.67 -6.73 -33.59
C GLY A 184 -48.72 -5.82 -32.36
N GLU A 185 -47.79 -4.86 -32.25
CA GLU A 185 -47.73 -3.88 -31.15
C GLU A 185 -48.36 -2.51 -31.51
N GLY A 186 -48.87 -2.35 -32.73
CA GLY A 186 -49.46 -1.11 -33.24
C GLY A 186 -48.43 0.01 -33.46
N TRP A 187 -47.22 -0.36 -33.89
CA TRP A 187 -46.10 0.53 -34.13
C TRP A 187 -45.91 0.74 -35.63
N VAL A 188 -45.65 1.98 -36.05
CA VAL A 188 -45.47 2.36 -37.45
C VAL A 188 -44.05 2.89 -37.66
N GLU A 189 -43.35 2.34 -38.67
CA GLU A 189 -42.05 2.84 -39.11
C GLU A 189 -42.23 4.09 -39.98
N MET A 190 -41.59 5.20 -39.59
CA MET A 190 -41.52 6.42 -40.40
C MET A 190 -40.32 6.41 -41.34
N LYS A 191 -40.38 7.18 -42.44
CA LYS A 191 -39.28 7.34 -43.44
C LYS A 191 -37.94 7.80 -42.84
N SER A 192 -37.96 8.45 -41.68
CA SER A 192 -36.77 8.86 -40.91
C SER A 192 -36.08 7.68 -40.21
N GLY A 193 -36.73 6.53 -40.11
CA GLY A 193 -36.30 5.38 -39.31
C GLY A 193 -36.66 5.50 -37.82
N ALA A 194 -37.62 6.36 -37.50
CA ALA A 194 -38.26 6.43 -36.18
C ALA A 194 -39.43 5.45 -36.14
N VAL A 195 -39.74 4.93 -34.94
CA VAL A 195 -40.90 4.07 -34.70
C VAL A 195 -41.86 4.81 -33.78
N THR A 196 -43.09 5.03 -34.27
CA THR A 196 -44.15 5.75 -33.56
C THR A 196 -45.33 4.85 -33.29
N LYS A 197 -45.98 5.05 -32.15
CA LYS A 197 -47.29 4.45 -31.87
C LYS A 197 -48.39 5.21 -32.62
N GLU A 198 -49.53 4.57 -32.84
CA GLU A 198 -50.76 5.19 -33.42
C GLU A 198 -51.14 6.54 -32.75
N ASN A 199 -50.84 6.71 -31.46
CA ASN A 199 -51.10 7.95 -30.71
C ASN A 199 -50.07 9.07 -30.93
N GLY A 200 -49.17 8.96 -31.91
CA GLY A 200 -48.15 9.98 -32.23
C GLY A 200 -46.98 10.06 -31.25
N ARG A 201 -46.89 9.14 -30.28
CA ARG A 201 -45.77 9.05 -29.33
C ARG A 201 -44.62 8.26 -29.95
N THR A 202 -43.45 8.88 -30.05
CA THR A 202 -42.21 8.23 -30.49
C THR A 202 -41.75 7.21 -29.44
N ILE A 203 -41.58 5.97 -29.86
CA ILE A 203 -41.01 4.90 -29.02
C ILE A 203 -39.50 4.80 -29.27
N PHE A 204 -39.12 4.82 -30.55
CA PHE A 204 -37.72 4.82 -30.96
C PHE A 204 -37.38 6.07 -31.78
N ASP A 205 -36.25 6.69 -31.43
CA ASP A 205 -35.75 7.91 -32.04
C ASP A 205 -35.48 7.77 -33.55
N PRO A 206 -35.52 8.88 -34.30
CA PRO A 206 -35.19 8.87 -35.72
C PRO A 206 -33.79 8.30 -35.98
N GLY A 207 -33.74 7.25 -36.79
CA GLY A 207 -32.51 6.57 -37.17
C GLY A 207 -32.35 5.18 -36.56
N PHE A 208 -33.22 4.77 -35.63
CA PHE A 208 -33.19 3.44 -35.00
C PHE A 208 -33.23 2.30 -36.03
N THR A 209 -34.25 2.27 -36.90
CA THR A 209 -34.39 1.17 -37.87
C THR A 209 -33.28 1.16 -38.92
N LYS A 210 -32.75 2.35 -39.27
CA LYS A 210 -31.61 2.50 -40.19
C LYS A 210 -30.30 2.03 -39.57
N ALA A 211 -30.07 2.34 -38.30
CA ALA A 211 -28.89 1.92 -37.56
C ALA A 211 -28.86 0.40 -37.39
N ILE A 212 -29.98 -0.21 -37.01
CA ILE A 212 -30.08 -1.67 -36.84
C ILE A 212 -29.87 -2.38 -38.18
N ARG A 213 -30.50 -1.91 -39.26
CA ARG A 213 -30.32 -2.48 -40.60
C ARG A 213 -28.85 -2.41 -41.04
N LYS A 214 -28.18 -1.29 -40.80
CA LYS A 214 -26.75 -1.12 -41.07
C LYS A 214 -25.87 -2.08 -40.24
N VAL A 215 -26.23 -2.34 -38.99
CA VAL A 215 -25.50 -3.26 -38.11
C VAL A 215 -25.69 -4.72 -38.56
N LEU A 216 -26.91 -5.11 -38.95
CA LEU A 216 -27.21 -6.44 -39.47
C LEU A 216 -26.50 -6.72 -40.82
N ASP A 217 -26.43 -5.71 -41.68
CA ASP A 217 -25.71 -5.75 -42.97
C ASP A 217 -24.19 -5.83 -42.77
N ALA A 218 -23.65 -5.07 -41.80
CA ALA A 218 -22.22 -5.08 -41.49
C ALA A 218 -21.77 -6.38 -40.79
N ALA A 219 -22.67 -7.02 -40.05
CA ALA A 219 -22.45 -8.31 -39.40
C ALA A 219 -22.76 -9.51 -40.30
N ARG A 220 -23.14 -9.28 -41.57
CA ARG A 220 -23.31 -10.36 -42.55
C ARG A 220 -21.92 -10.84 -42.97
N PRO A 221 -21.57 -12.14 -42.81
CA PRO A 221 -20.32 -12.64 -43.34
C PRO A 221 -20.31 -12.40 -44.86
N ARG A 222 -19.24 -11.77 -45.35
CA ARG A 222 -18.98 -11.70 -46.79
C ARG A 222 -18.51 -13.09 -47.22
N ASP A 223 -19.33 -13.77 -48.01
CA ASP A 223 -18.93 -14.97 -48.76
C ASP A 223 -17.81 -14.65 -49.77
#